data_AF-A0A1Q3ERG6-F1
#
_entry.id   AF-A0A1Q3ERG6-F1
#
_cell.length_a   1.000
_cell.length_b   1.000
_cell.length_c   1.000
_cell.angle_alpha   90.00
_cell.angle_beta   90.00
_cell.angle_gamma   90.00
#
_symmetry.space_group_name_H-M   'P 1'
#
loop_
_entity.id
_entity.type
_entity.pdbx_description
1 polymer ?
#
loop_
_entity_poly.entity_id
_entity_poly.type
_entity_poly.pdbx_seq_one_letter_code
_entity_poly.pdbx_strand_id
1 'polypeptide(L)'
;MSNGNLPNPPTFRDDERLTGRKNGIAFQSKVELAVGSRGLLAYLAGDISCPPNPAHSSSYVTGQLYVQATATPITSPTPSHDEWQTRDRWVASVIVNNTDDPVGLGITVRDPAAKIWSDLAKQLGSRTEQLMMDAEDSLRAEKMLEDGSFDDHLKTLRKLLKEARDLGATISDSQFRSILLNSFPETWDTVTLTVPGTTSADAVEHLESHWIKRVRRARERESEATKVKALMTAATVQASAARLQLPDNHPICTNPICGKRGHTIERCWKKGGGAEGKGPSMLSAGFDKTLGLPDETLHAS
;
A
#
# COMPACT_ATOMS: atom_id res chain seq x y z
N MET A 1 -50.75 -18.53 -28.99
CA MET A 1 -49.28 -18.70 -29.01
C MET A 1 -48.72 -17.42 -29.60
N SER A 2 -48.00 -16.63 -28.78
CA SER A 2 -47.67 -15.23 -29.10
C SER A 2 -46.65 -15.14 -30.24
N ASN A 3 -47.02 -14.41 -31.29
CA ASN A 3 -46.16 -14.05 -32.41
C ASN A 3 -44.91 -13.30 -31.93
N GLY A 4 -43.74 -13.94 -32.06
CA GLY A 4 -42.60 -13.45 -32.85
C GLY A 4 -41.85 -12.17 -32.45
N ASN A 5 -42.31 -11.34 -31.51
CA ASN A 5 -41.62 -10.08 -31.20
C ASN A 5 -40.71 -10.23 -29.97
N LEU A 6 -39.40 -10.16 -30.20
CA LEU A 6 -38.40 -10.08 -29.14
C LEU A 6 -38.59 -8.75 -28.40
N PRO A 7 -38.82 -8.74 -27.07
CA PRO A 7 -38.89 -7.49 -26.32
C PRO A 7 -37.50 -6.85 -26.25
N ASN A 8 -37.42 -5.58 -25.88
CA ASN A 8 -36.16 -4.85 -25.86
C ASN A 8 -35.07 -5.59 -25.06
N PRO A 9 -33.81 -5.57 -25.54
CA PRO A 9 -32.67 -6.12 -24.83
C PRO A 9 -32.54 -5.48 -23.43
N PRO A 10 -32.29 -6.27 -22.37
CA PRO A 10 -32.11 -5.73 -21.03
C PRO A 10 -30.87 -4.84 -20.95
N THR A 11 -30.97 -3.77 -20.16
CA THR A 11 -29.83 -2.97 -19.70
C THR A 11 -29.60 -3.30 -18.22
N PHE A 12 -28.37 -3.65 -17.87
CA PHE A 12 -27.94 -3.97 -16.51
C PHE A 12 -27.72 -2.67 -15.74
N ARG A 13 -27.67 -2.77 -14.41
CA ARG A 13 -27.35 -1.62 -13.55
C ARG A 13 -25.91 -1.17 -13.82
N ASP A 14 -25.59 0.09 -13.57
CA ASP A 14 -24.27 0.66 -13.88
C ASP A 14 -23.12 -0.11 -13.20
N ASP A 15 -23.34 -0.63 -11.99
CA ASP A 15 -22.38 -1.46 -11.25
C ASP A 15 -22.19 -2.89 -11.82
N GLU A 16 -23.06 -3.29 -12.74
CA GLU A 16 -23.15 -4.62 -13.33
C GLU A 16 -22.82 -4.64 -14.83
N ARG A 17 -22.80 -3.47 -15.48
CA ARG A 17 -22.31 -3.29 -16.85
C ARG A 17 -20.81 -3.51 -16.88
N LEU A 18 -20.26 -3.88 -18.03
CA LEU A 18 -18.83 -4.08 -18.17
C LEU A 18 -18.11 -2.73 -18.08
N THR A 19 -17.71 -2.36 -16.86
CA THR A 19 -16.99 -1.12 -16.55
C THR A 19 -15.52 -1.45 -16.30
N GLY A 20 -14.74 -1.59 -17.37
CA GLY A 20 -13.31 -1.85 -17.25
C GLY A 20 -12.96 -3.19 -16.54
N ARG A 21 -12.24 -3.11 -15.40
CA ARG A 21 -11.30 -4.15 -14.91
C ARG A 21 -11.82 -5.18 -13.89
N LYS A 22 -12.97 -5.01 -13.24
CA LYS A 22 -13.27 -5.75 -11.99
C LYS A 22 -14.44 -6.74 -12.04
N ASN A 23 -15.25 -6.74 -13.10
CA ASN A 23 -16.49 -7.53 -13.12
C ASN A 23 -16.65 -8.43 -14.36
N GLY A 24 -15.57 -8.74 -15.09
CA GLY A 24 -15.63 -9.52 -16.34
C GLY A 24 -16.35 -10.87 -16.20
N ILE A 25 -16.06 -11.65 -15.16
CA ILE A 25 -16.72 -12.94 -14.90
C ILE A 25 -18.21 -12.74 -14.57
N ALA A 26 -18.52 -11.81 -13.66
CA ALA A 26 -19.90 -11.52 -13.26
C ALA A 26 -20.74 -10.99 -14.44
N PHE A 27 -20.13 -10.17 -15.28
CA PHE A 27 -20.71 -9.68 -16.52
C PHE A 27 -21.02 -10.84 -17.48
N GLN A 28 -20.07 -11.77 -17.67
CA GLN A 28 -20.26 -12.93 -18.54
C GLN A 28 -21.47 -13.76 -18.11
N SER A 29 -21.53 -14.12 -16.81
CA SER A 29 -22.66 -14.88 -16.27
C SER A 29 -24.00 -14.16 -16.43
N LYS A 30 -24.03 -12.82 -16.31
CA LYS A 30 -25.25 -12.02 -16.52
C LYS A 30 -25.70 -12.03 -17.98
N VAL A 31 -24.77 -11.90 -18.93
CA VAL A 31 -25.10 -11.98 -20.36
C VAL A 31 -25.64 -13.37 -20.71
N GLU A 32 -24.97 -14.44 -20.28
CA GLU A 32 -25.42 -15.82 -20.50
C GLU A 32 -26.81 -16.05 -19.91
N LEU A 33 -27.08 -15.56 -18.70
CA LEU A 33 -28.40 -15.67 -18.07
C LEU A 33 -29.46 -14.88 -18.86
N ALA A 34 -29.17 -13.64 -19.26
CA ALA A 34 -30.10 -12.80 -20.01
C ALA A 34 -30.46 -13.44 -21.37
N VAL A 35 -29.46 -13.95 -22.09
CA VAL A 35 -29.64 -14.64 -23.38
C VAL A 35 -30.31 -16.00 -23.21
N GLY A 36 -29.90 -16.78 -22.20
CA GLY A 36 -30.45 -18.10 -21.88
C GLY A 36 -31.90 -18.07 -21.46
N SER A 37 -32.33 -17.02 -20.74
CA SER A 37 -33.74 -16.82 -20.39
C SER A 37 -34.68 -16.73 -21.61
N ARG A 38 -34.12 -16.54 -22.81
CA ARG A 38 -34.84 -16.46 -24.10
C ARG A 38 -34.58 -17.63 -25.04
N GLY A 39 -33.79 -18.61 -24.61
CA GLY A 39 -33.43 -19.76 -25.44
C GLY A 39 -32.51 -19.41 -26.61
N LEU A 40 -31.74 -18.32 -26.50
CA LEU A 40 -30.87 -17.81 -27.58
C LEU A 40 -29.38 -18.13 -27.38
N LEU A 41 -29.03 -19.00 -26.41
CA LEU A 41 -27.62 -19.36 -26.14
C LEU A 41 -26.89 -19.91 -27.37
N ALA A 42 -27.60 -20.62 -28.24
CA ALA A 42 -27.02 -21.14 -29.48
C ALA A 42 -26.53 -20.02 -30.44
N TYR A 43 -27.12 -18.83 -30.40
CA TYR A 43 -26.64 -17.67 -31.16
C TYR A 43 -25.42 -17.02 -30.50
N LEU A 44 -25.35 -17.04 -29.16
CA LEU A 44 -24.20 -16.55 -28.39
C LEU A 44 -22.97 -17.46 -28.56
N ALA A 45 -23.20 -18.78 -28.61
CA ALA A 45 -22.16 -19.79 -28.85
C ALA A 45 -21.75 -19.86 -30.33
N GLY A 46 -22.64 -19.48 -31.26
CA GLY A 46 -22.40 -19.57 -32.71
C GLY A 46 -22.79 -20.91 -33.32
N ASP A 47 -23.60 -21.71 -32.64
CA ASP A 47 -24.05 -23.03 -33.10
C ASP A 47 -25.05 -22.93 -34.27
N ILE A 48 -25.72 -21.78 -34.43
CA ILE A 48 -26.67 -21.52 -35.51
C ILE A 48 -26.02 -20.59 -36.53
N SER A 49 -25.68 -21.14 -37.69
CA SER A 49 -25.13 -20.37 -38.81
C SER A 49 -26.20 -19.54 -39.54
N CYS A 50 -25.80 -18.38 -40.06
CA CYS A 50 -26.69 -17.52 -40.86
C CYS A 50 -27.13 -18.26 -42.14
N PRO A 51 -28.45 -18.46 -42.36
CA PRO A 51 -28.95 -19.03 -43.61
C PRO A 51 -28.65 -18.13 -44.82
N PRO A 52 -28.61 -18.66 -46.05
CA PRO A 52 -28.44 -17.84 -47.26
C PRO A 52 -29.55 -16.80 -47.40
N ASN A 53 -29.20 -15.60 -47.88
CA ASN A 53 -30.19 -14.55 -48.14
C ASN A 53 -31.07 -14.92 -49.35
N PRO A 54 -32.41 -15.03 -49.18
CA PRO A 54 -33.32 -15.37 -50.27
C PRO A 54 -33.35 -14.33 -51.41
N ALA A 55 -32.94 -13.09 -51.19
CA ALA A 55 -32.84 -12.07 -52.24
C ALA A 55 -31.68 -12.31 -53.22
N HIS A 56 -30.68 -13.12 -52.84
CA HIS A 56 -29.51 -13.43 -53.68
C HIS A 56 -29.59 -14.82 -54.35
N SER A 57 -30.58 -15.65 -54.01
CA SER A 57 -30.90 -16.87 -54.75
C SER A 57 -31.64 -16.54 -56.05
N SER A 58 -30.92 -16.00 -57.03
CA SER A 58 -31.42 -15.83 -58.39
C SER A 58 -31.47 -17.18 -59.10
N SER A 59 -32.50 -17.98 -58.81
CA SER A 59 -33.01 -18.96 -59.77
C SER A 59 -34.38 -18.48 -60.24
N TYR A 60 -34.39 -17.91 -61.45
CA TYR A 60 -35.58 -17.64 -62.24
C TYR A 60 -36.34 -18.97 -62.42
N VAL A 61 -37.36 -19.18 -61.58
CA VAL A 61 -38.39 -20.18 -61.82
C VAL A 61 -39.73 -19.45 -61.83
N THR A 62 -40.26 -19.38 -63.04
CA THR A 62 -41.56 -18.83 -63.40
C THR A 62 -42.67 -19.49 -62.56
N GLY A 63 -43.43 -18.67 -61.83
CA GLY A 63 -44.81 -19.01 -61.45
C GLY A 63 -45.06 -19.80 -60.16
N GLN A 64 -44.30 -19.59 -59.07
CA GLN A 64 -44.75 -20.04 -57.75
C GLN A 64 -45.13 -18.86 -56.85
N LEU A 65 -46.35 -18.91 -56.31
CA LEU A 65 -46.84 -18.05 -55.24
C LEU A 65 -45.83 -18.05 -54.09
N TYR A 66 -45.39 -16.86 -53.66
CA TYR A 66 -44.60 -16.72 -52.44
C TYR A 66 -45.46 -17.21 -51.26
N VAL A 67 -45.28 -18.47 -50.87
CA VAL A 67 -45.84 -18.98 -49.62
C VAL A 67 -45.10 -18.23 -48.52
N GLN A 68 -45.79 -17.38 -47.76
CA GLN A 68 -45.19 -16.75 -46.58
C GLN A 68 -44.60 -17.85 -45.71
N ALA A 69 -43.29 -17.83 -45.51
CA ALA A 69 -42.63 -18.76 -44.61
C ALA A 69 -43.27 -18.62 -43.22
N THR A 70 -43.82 -19.71 -42.70
CA THR A 70 -44.40 -19.76 -41.37
C THR A 70 -43.32 -19.42 -40.35
N ALA A 71 -43.58 -18.46 -39.47
CA ALA A 71 -42.63 -18.04 -38.43
C ALA A 71 -42.18 -19.24 -37.60
N THR A 72 -40.87 -19.39 -37.41
CA THR A 72 -40.28 -20.47 -36.62
C THR A 72 -40.25 -20.10 -35.13
N PRO A 73 -40.29 -21.08 -34.21
CA PRO A 73 -40.03 -20.84 -32.80
C PRO A 73 -38.67 -20.17 -32.58
N ILE A 74 -38.57 -19.35 -31.53
CA ILE A 74 -37.33 -18.62 -31.17
C ILE A 74 -36.12 -19.55 -30.98
N THR A 75 -36.37 -20.76 -30.47
CA THR A 75 -35.36 -21.81 -30.22
C THR A 75 -35.08 -22.69 -31.44
N SER A 76 -35.67 -22.39 -32.60
CA SER A 76 -35.45 -23.17 -33.82
C SER A 76 -33.97 -23.13 -34.23
N PRO A 77 -33.34 -24.30 -34.50
CA PRO A 77 -31.97 -24.36 -35.01
C PRO A 77 -31.88 -24.00 -36.50
N THR A 78 -33.00 -23.90 -37.20
CA THR A 78 -33.09 -23.59 -38.63
C THR A 78 -34.05 -22.41 -38.86
N PRO A 79 -33.69 -21.19 -38.42
CA PRO A 79 -34.48 -19.98 -38.68
C PRO A 79 -34.43 -19.60 -40.18
N SER A 80 -35.34 -18.71 -40.61
CA SER A 80 -35.13 -17.97 -41.85
C SER A 80 -33.96 -16.98 -41.73
N HIS A 81 -33.45 -16.45 -42.85
CA HIS A 81 -32.38 -15.44 -42.82
C HIS A 81 -32.77 -14.21 -41.96
N ASP A 82 -33.98 -13.70 -42.11
CA ASP A 82 -34.44 -12.50 -41.40
C ASP A 82 -34.71 -12.77 -39.91
N GLU A 83 -35.20 -13.98 -39.60
CA GLU A 83 -35.33 -14.44 -38.21
C GLU A 83 -33.96 -14.59 -37.54
N TRP A 84 -33.00 -15.17 -38.26
CA TRP A 84 -31.62 -15.29 -37.77
C TRP A 84 -31.03 -13.91 -37.48
N GLN A 85 -31.13 -12.96 -38.42
CA GLN A 85 -30.63 -11.61 -38.24
C GLN A 85 -31.26 -10.94 -37.02
N THR A 86 -32.58 -11.02 -36.87
CA THR A 86 -33.28 -10.40 -35.75
C THR A 86 -32.84 -10.97 -34.40
N ARG A 87 -32.70 -12.31 -34.31
CA ARG A 87 -32.27 -13.01 -33.10
C ARG A 87 -30.81 -12.74 -32.76
N ASP A 88 -29.93 -12.80 -33.76
CA ASP A 88 -28.50 -12.48 -33.60
C ASP A 88 -28.29 -11.02 -33.17
N ARG A 89 -28.96 -10.06 -33.83
CA ARG A 89 -28.87 -8.64 -33.45
C ARG A 89 -29.37 -8.40 -32.03
N TRP A 90 -30.40 -9.13 -31.61
CA TRP A 90 -30.86 -9.06 -30.23
C TRP A 90 -29.77 -9.51 -29.25
N VAL A 91 -29.13 -10.66 -29.49
CA VAL A 91 -28.02 -11.13 -28.62
C VAL A 91 -26.84 -10.15 -28.64
N ALA A 92 -26.44 -9.66 -29.83
CA ALA A 92 -25.37 -8.67 -29.96
C ALA A 92 -25.67 -7.39 -29.14
N SER A 93 -26.92 -6.93 -29.16
CA SER A 93 -27.33 -5.74 -28.40
C SER A 93 -27.32 -5.96 -26.89
N VAL A 94 -27.55 -7.18 -26.38
CA VAL A 94 -27.37 -7.49 -24.95
C VAL A 94 -25.90 -7.28 -24.55
N ILE A 95 -24.95 -7.70 -25.39
CA ILE A 95 -23.52 -7.53 -25.09
C ILE A 95 -23.13 -6.05 -25.17
N VAL A 96 -23.47 -5.40 -26.29
CA VAL A 96 -23.02 -4.04 -26.62
C VAL A 96 -23.65 -2.98 -25.70
N ASN A 97 -24.97 -3.06 -25.43
CA ASN A 97 -25.63 -2.06 -24.57
C ASN A 97 -25.13 -2.13 -23.11
N ASN A 98 -24.64 -3.30 -22.69
CA ASN A 98 -24.12 -3.52 -21.36
C ASN A 98 -22.60 -3.40 -21.26
N THR A 99 -21.96 -2.84 -22.29
CA THR A 99 -20.53 -2.52 -22.33
C THR A 99 -20.35 -1.02 -22.45
N ASP A 100 -19.58 -0.39 -21.57
CA ASP A 100 -19.42 1.08 -21.57
C ASP A 100 -18.63 1.61 -22.77
N ASP A 101 -17.55 0.91 -23.16
CA ASP A 101 -16.72 1.27 -24.31
C ASP A 101 -16.42 0.03 -25.18
N PRO A 102 -17.39 -0.43 -25.98
CA PRO A 102 -17.21 -1.61 -26.82
C PRO A 102 -16.11 -1.40 -27.86
N VAL A 103 -15.98 -0.20 -28.43
CA VAL A 103 -14.98 0.11 -29.45
C VAL A 103 -13.57 0.12 -28.87
N GLY A 104 -13.36 0.71 -27.69
CA GLY A 104 -12.07 0.66 -26.99
C GLY A 104 -11.67 -0.74 -26.49
N LEU A 105 -12.63 -1.66 -26.40
CA LEU A 105 -12.38 -3.09 -26.17
C LEU A 105 -12.16 -3.89 -27.46
N GLY A 106 -12.14 -3.24 -28.63
CA GLY A 106 -11.95 -3.89 -29.92
C GLY A 106 -13.18 -4.63 -30.44
N ILE A 107 -14.36 -4.40 -29.86
CA ILE A 107 -15.62 -5.01 -30.28
C ILE A 107 -16.14 -4.28 -31.52
N THR A 108 -16.35 -5.02 -32.60
CA THR A 108 -17.03 -4.51 -33.79
C THR A 108 -18.52 -4.79 -33.69
N VAL A 109 -19.32 -3.76 -33.42
CA VAL A 109 -20.78 -3.85 -33.17
C VAL A 109 -21.58 -4.47 -34.32
N ARG A 110 -21.02 -4.48 -35.55
CA ARG A 110 -21.66 -5.06 -36.73
C ARG A 110 -21.42 -6.57 -36.88
N ASP A 111 -20.48 -7.14 -36.15
CA ASP A 111 -20.16 -8.55 -36.24
C ASP A 111 -21.29 -9.44 -35.71
N PRO A 112 -21.34 -10.73 -36.08
CA PRO A 112 -22.24 -11.70 -35.45
C PRO A 112 -22.06 -11.72 -33.94
N ALA A 113 -23.14 -11.98 -33.20
CA ALA A 113 -23.13 -11.99 -31.73
C ALA A 113 -22.09 -12.96 -31.17
N ALA A 114 -21.95 -14.14 -31.77
CA ALA A 114 -20.94 -15.14 -31.41
C ALA A 114 -19.50 -14.61 -31.58
N LYS A 115 -19.23 -13.82 -32.63
CA LYS A 115 -17.91 -13.22 -32.84
C LYS A 115 -17.64 -12.13 -31.81
N ILE A 116 -18.61 -11.25 -31.57
CA ILE A 116 -18.54 -10.22 -30.52
C ILE A 116 -18.24 -10.87 -29.17
N TRP A 117 -18.96 -11.94 -28.83
CA TRP A 117 -18.79 -12.68 -27.59
C TRP A 117 -17.40 -13.33 -27.48
N SER A 118 -16.94 -14.00 -28.54
CA SER A 118 -15.62 -14.63 -28.58
C SER A 118 -14.48 -13.62 -28.44
N ASP A 119 -14.55 -12.50 -29.16
CA ASP A 119 -13.52 -11.46 -29.10
C ASP A 119 -13.49 -10.79 -27.72
N LEU A 120 -14.67 -10.55 -27.12
CA LEU A 120 -14.76 -10.06 -25.75
C LEU A 120 -14.17 -11.04 -24.73
N ALA A 121 -14.52 -12.33 -24.82
CA ALA A 121 -14.00 -13.35 -23.92
C ALA A 121 -12.46 -13.46 -24.00
N LYS A 122 -11.88 -13.37 -25.20
CA LYS A 122 -10.41 -13.33 -25.39
C LYS A 122 -9.77 -12.10 -24.75
N GLN A 123 -10.36 -10.92 -24.92
CA GLN A 123 -9.85 -9.69 -24.32
C GLN A 123 -9.92 -9.74 -22.80
N LEU A 124 -11.02 -10.23 -22.23
CA LEU A 124 -11.14 -10.41 -20.78
C LEU A 124 -10.14 -11.46 -20.25
N GLY A 125 -9.93 -12.56 -20.98
CA GLY A 125 -8.96 -13.60 -20.64
C GLY A 125 -7.51 -13.06 -20.61
N SER A 126 -7.06 -12.46 -21.71
CA SER A 126 -5.69 -11.89 -21.81
C SER A 126 -5.40 -10.82 -20.74
N ARG A 127 -6.39 -9.99 -20.41
CA ARG A 127 -6.25 -8.99 -19.34
C ARG A 127 -6.24 -9.62 -17.95
N THR A 128 -6.99 -10.69 -17.74
CA THR A 128 -6.94 -11.45 -16.46
C THR A 128 -5.57 -12.07 -16.26
N GLU A 129 -4.97 -12.63 -17.32
CA GLU A 129 -3.61 -13.18 -17.30
C GLU A 129 -2.57 -12.10 -16.92
N GLN A 130 -2.64 -10.92 -17.54
CA GLN A 130 -1.75 -9.80 -17.17
C GLN A 130 -1.90 -9.38 -15.69
N LEU A 131 -3.14 -9.26 -15.21
CA LEU A 131 -3.38 -8.90 -13.80
C LEU A 131 -2.89 -9.97 -12.84
N MET A 132 -3.01 -11.25 -13.19
CA MET A 132 -2.43 -12.34 -12.42
C MET A 132 -0.90 -12.21 -12.35
N MET A 133 -0.24 -11.95 -13.49
CA MET A 133 1.21 -11.74 -13.53
C MET A 133 1.64 -10.55 -12.67
N ASP A 134 0.98 -9.40 -12.79
CA ASP A 134 1.27 -8.20 -12.00
C ASP A 134 1.09 -8.44 -10.49
N ALA A 135 0.05 -9.20 -10.10
CA ALA A 135 -0.21 -9.54 -8.70
C ALA A 135 0.85 -10.50 -8.14
N GLU A 136 1.28 -11.49 -8.93
CA GLU A 136 2.37 -12.37 -8.55
C GLU A 136 3.70 -11.63 -8.43
N ASP A 137 4.00 -10.72 -9.36
CA ASP A 137 5.22 -9.92 -9.34
C ASP A 137 5.22 -8.97 -8.14
N SER A 138 4.09 -8.34 -7.84
CA SER A 138 3.91 -7.51 -6.63
C SER A 138 4.18 -8.33 -5.37
N LEU A 139 3.65 -9.56 -5.28
CA LEU A 139 3.90 -10.45 -4.16
C LEU A 139 5.38 -10.83 -4.02
N ARG A 140 6.09 -11.10 -5.13
CA ARG A 140 7.52 -11.47 -5.12
C ARG A 140 8.44 -10.28 -4.85
N ALA A 141 8.03 -9.09 -5.26
CA ALA A 141 8.78 -7.85 -5.09
C ALA A 141 8.66 -7.28 -3.66
N GLU A 142 7.64 -7.64 -2.90
CA GLU A 142 7.44 -7.15 -1.53
C GLU A 142 8.63 -7.50 -0.63
N LYS A 143 9.22 -6.48 0.01
CA LYS A 143 10.35 -6.61 0.93
C LYS A 143 10.04 -5.97 2.28
N MET A 144 10.46 -6.64 3.35
CA MET A 144 10.42 -6.07 4.69
C MET A 144 11.51 -5.00 4.84
N LEU A 145 11.15 -3.87 5.44
CA LEU A 145 12.08 -2.82 5.81
C LEU A 145 13.03 -3.28 6.95
N GLU A 146 14.25 -2.74 7.00
CA GLU A 146 15.27 -3.09 8.01
C GLU A 146 14.81 -2.90 9.47
N ASP A 147 14.02 -1.86 9.71
CA ASP A 147 13.40 -1.50 10.98
C ASP A 147 11.88 -1.80 11.00
N GLY A 148 11.39 -2.55 10.02
CA GLY A 148 9.99 -2.91 9.86
C GLY A 148 9.46 -3.86 10.94
N SER A 149 8.13 -3.90 11.05
CA SER A 149 7.40 -4.85 11.89
C SER A 149 7.17 -6.16 11.14
N PHE A 150 7.57 -7.29 11.74
CA PHE A 150 7.30 -8.63 11.18
C PHE A 150 5.80 -8.86 10.95
N ASP A 151 4.97 -8.48 11.92
CA ASP A 151 3.52 -8.69 11.86
C ASP A 151 2.87 -7.95 10.69
N ASP A 152 3.29 -6.71 10.44
CA ASP A 152 2.71 -5.90 9.38
C ASP A 152 3.21 -6.34 7.99
N HIS A 153 4.47 -6.77 7.92
CA HIS A 153 5.01 -7.40 6.72
C HIS A 153 4.27 -8.70 6.37
N LEU A 154 4.09 -9.61 7.35
CA LEU A 154 3.39 -10.87 7.13
C LEU A 154 1.92 -10.66 6.74
N LYS A 155 1.23 -9.68 7.33
CA LYS A 155 -0.12 -9.28 6.91
C LYS A 155 -0.14 -8.82 5.45
N THR A 156 0.83 -8.01 5.05
CA THR A 156 0.95 -7.49 3.67
C THR A 156 1.18 -8.62 2.68
N LEU A 157 2.12 -9.54 2.95
CA LEU A 157 2.35 -10.72 2.11
C LEU A 157 1.11 -11.61 1.99
N ARG A 158 0.39 -11.86 3.09
CA ARG A 158 -0.86 -12.66 3.06
C ARG A 158 -1.96 -11.96 2.26
N LYS A 159 -2.04 -10.64 2.34
CA LYS A 159 -2.97 -9.84 1.53
C LYS A 159 -2.66 -9.96 0.05
N LEU A 160 -1.40 -9.77 -0.35
CA LEU A 160 -0.96 -9.91 -1.75
C LEU A 160 -1.16 -11.34 -2.28
N LEU A 161 -0.88 -12.35 -1.46
CA LEU A 161 -1.16 -13.75 -1.79
C LEU A 161 -2.65 -13.98 -2.05
N LYS A 162 -3.52 -13.39 -1.21
CA LYS A 162 -4.97 -13.47 -1.40
C LYS A 162 -5.39 -12.79 -2.70
N GLU A 163 -4.89 -11.59 -2.99
CA GLU A 163 -5.20 -10.85 -4.23
C GLU A 163 -4.79 -11.65 -5.48
N ALA A 164 -3.58 -12.25 -5.49
CA ALA A 164 -3.13 -13.09 -6.58
C ALA A 164 -4.03 -14.33 -6.76
N ARG A 165 -4.41 -15.01 -5.66
CA ARG A 165 -5.31 -16.18 -5.70
C ARG A 165 -6.73 -15.83 -6.13
N ASP A 166 -7.25 -14.69 -5.70
CA ASP A 166 -8.57 -14.18 -6.09
C ASP A 166 -8.62 -13.90 -7.61
N LEU A 167 -7.47 -13.60 -8.24
CA LEU A 167 -7.31 -13.46 -9.70
C LEU A 167 -7.09 -14.80 -10.43
N GLY A 168 -6.87 -15.91 -9.71
CA GLY A 168 -6.67 -17.25 -10.27
C GLY A 168 -5.24 -17.78 -10.20
N ALA A 169 -4.29 -17.06 -9.59
CA ALA A 169 -2.91 -17.53 -9.45
C ALA A 169 -2.80 -18.78 -8.57
N THR A 170 -2.04 -19.77 -9.03
CA THR A 170 -1.84 -21.05 -8.36
C THR A 170 -0.53 -21.09 -7.58
N ILE A 171 -0.45 -20.28 -6.52
CA ILE A 171 0.73 -20.20 -5.65
C ILE A 171 0.67 -21.29 -4.57
N SER A 172 1.55 -22.28 -4.69
CA SER A 172 1.69 -23.38 -3.73
C SER A 172 2.27 -22.91 -2.39
N ASP A 173 2.13 -23.74 -1.35
CA ASP A 173 2.71 -23.44 -0.04
C ASP A 173 4.25 -23.33 -0.09
N SER A 174 4.91 -24.19 -0.86
CA SER A 174 6.37 -24.17 -1.03
C SER A 174 6.86 -22.93 -1.78
N GLN A 175 6.11 -22.48 -2.78
CA GLN A 175 6.36 -21.22 -3.48
C GLN A 175 6.19 -20.04 -2.52
N PHE A 176 5.10 -20.01 -1.76
CA PHE A 176 4.88 -18.95 -0.79
C PHE A 176 5.95 -18.94 0.32
N ARG A 177 6.40 -20.11 0.80
CA ARG A 177 7.54 -20.22 1.72
C ARG A 177 8.79 -19.58 1.12
N SER A 178 9.10 -19.86 -0.13
CA SER A 178 10.27 -19.29 -0.81
C SER A 178 10.17 -17.77 -0.96
N ILE A 179 8.98 -17.27 -1.32
CA ILE A 179 8.69 -15.83 -1.38
C ILE A 179 8.90 -15.18 -0.01
N LEU A 180 8.32 -15.77 1.04
CA LEU A 180 8.45 -15.30 2.41
C LEU A 180 9.91 -15.19 2.84
N LEU A 181 10.71 -16.25 2.64
CA LEU A 181 12.13 -16.23 3.04
C LEU A 181 12.95 -15.19 2.27
N ASN A 182 12.66 -14.99 0.97
CA ASN A 182 13.34 -14.01 0.14
C ASN A 182 12.82 -12.57 0.32
N SER A 183 11.79 -12.37 1.14
CA SER A 183 11.20 -11.04 1.39
C SER A 183 11.90 -10.28 2.53
N PHE A 184 12.75 -10.95 3.32
CA PHE A 184 13.45 -10.32 4.42
C PHE A 184 14.73 -9.61 3.95
N PRO A 185 15.17 -8.55 4.66
CA PRO A 185 16.42 -7.87 4.33
C PRO A 185 17.64 -8.73 4.68
N GLU A 186 18.80 -8.38 4.12
CA GLU A 186 20.07 -9.11 4.25
C GLU A 186 20.49 -9.34 5.72
N THR A 187 20.11 -8.42 6.62
CA THR A 187 20.36 -8.58 8.06
C THR A 187 19.69 -9.82 8.69
N TRP A 188 18.75 -10.45 7.99
CA TRP A 188 18.07 -11.66 8.42
C TRP A 188 18.61 -12.94 7.76
N ASP A 189 19.60 -12.88 6.87
CA ASP A 189 20.10 -14.04 6.12
C ASP A 189 20.47 -15.22 7.02
N THR A 190 21.15 -14.94 8.14
CA THR A 190 21.51 -15.97 9.12
C THR A 190 20.30 -16.71 9.69
N VAL A 191 19.16 -16.04 9.78
CA VAL A 191 17.91 -16.60 10.31
C VAL A 191 17.17 -17.32 9.19
N THR A 192 16.97 -16.67 8.04
CA THR A 192 16.23 -17.22 6.90
C THR A 192 16.86 -18.51 6.36
N LEU A 193 18.19 -18.61 6.37
CA LEU A 193 18.94 -19.82 5.96
C LEU A 193 18.80 -21.00 6.94
N THR A 194 18.40 -20.75 8.19
CA THR A 194 18.32 -21.77 9.25
C THR A 194 16.90 -22.21 9.56
N VAL A 195 15.93 -21.74 8.79
CA VAL A 195 14.51 -22.06 8.99
C VAL A 195 14.28 -23.57 8.82
N PRO A 196 13.79 -24.26 9.86
CA PRO A 196 13.47 -25.68 9.79
C PRO A 196 12.19 -25.92 8.98
N GLY A 197 11.92 -27.18 8.66
CA GLY A 197 10.68 -27.59 7.99
C GLY A 197 10.60 -27.16 6.52
N THR A 198 9.49 -27.54 5.89
CA THR A 198 9.26 -27.36 4.44
C THR A 198 8.02 -26.54 4.12
N THR A 199 7.24 -26.16 5.13
CA THR A 199 6.00 -25.40 4.94
C THR A 199 6.20 -23.90 5.18
N SER A 200 5.29 -23.09 4.64
CA SER A 200 5.28 -21.66 4.95
C SER A 200 4.94 -21.39 6.41
N ALA A 201 4.17 -22.27 7.06
CA ALA A 201 3.84 -22.18 8.48
C ALA A 201 5.07 -22.34 9.37
N ASP A 202 5.94 -23.33 9.09
CA ASP A 202 7.20 -23.53 9.82
C ASP A 202 8.09 -22.28 9.73
N ALA A 203 8.14 -21.67 8.55
CA ALA A 203 8.90 -20.44 8.32
C ALA A 203 8.33 -19.26 9.11
N VAL A 204 7.00 -19.08 9.11
CA VAL A 204 6.34 -18.04 9.90
C VAL A 204 6.65 -18.20 11.39
N GLU A 205 6.46 -19.40 11.95
CA GLU A 205 6.69 -19.66 13.38
C GLU A 205 8.14 -19.37 13.79
N HIS A 206 9.10 -19.80 12.97
CA HIS A 206 10.52 -19.58 13.22
C HIS A 206 10.89 -18.10 13.19
N LEU A 207 10.45 -17.38 12.16
CA LEU A 207 10.73 -15.96 11.97
C LEU A 207 10.04 -15.09 13.02
N GLU A 208 8.81 -15.43 13.39
CA GLU A 208 8.07 -14.77 14.48
C GLU A 208 8.77 -14.96 15.82
N SER A 209 9.21 -16.19 16.12
CA SER A 209 9.99 -16.49 17.33
C SER A 209 11.30 -15.69 17.39
N HIS A 210 11.97 -15.52 16.25
CA HIS A 210 13.16 -14.68 16.15
C HIS A 210 12.83 -13.20 16.38
N TRP A 211 11.77 -12.70 15.75
CA TRP A 211 11.29 -11.32 15.92
C TRP A 211 10.99 -10.99 17.38
N ILE A 212 10.21 -11.83 18.07
CA ILE A 212 9.86 -11.66 19.48
C ILE A 212 11.13 -11.56 20.35
N LYS A 213 12.12 -12.43 20.10
CA LYS A 213 13.42 -12.38 20.80
C LYS A 213 14.18 -11.08 20.50
N ARG A 214 14.18 -10.62 19.25
CA ARG A 214 14.83 -9.37 18.83
C ARG A 214 14.20 -8.15 19.51
N VAL A 215 12.86 -8.07 19.53
CA VAL A 215 12.11 -7.01 20.22
C VAL A 215 12.37 -7.04 21.73
N ARG A 216 12.36 -8.22 22.35
CA ARG A 216 12.65 -8.36 23.79
C ARG A 216 14.06 -7.85 24.12
N ARG A 217 15.07 -8.27 23.36
CA ARG A 217 16.47 -7.80 23.52
C ARG A 217 16.62 -6.30 23.28
N ALA A 218 15.83 -5.71 22.39
CA ALA A 218 15.84 -4.27 22.16
C ALA A 218 15.29 -3.51 23.38
N ARG A 219 14.14 -3.96 23.92
CA ARG A 219 13.55 -3.39 25.15
C ARG A 219 14.47 -3.53 26.37
N GLU A 220 15.13 -4.68 26.52
CA GLU A 220 16.11 -4.91 27.59
C GLU A 220 17.28 -3.93 27.48
N ARG A 221 17.87 -3.76 26.29
CA ARG A 221 18.96 -2.80 26.04
C ARG A 221 18.53 -1.36 26.29
N GLU A 222 17.34 -0.97 25.87
CA GLU A 222 16.78 0.36 26.12
C GLU A 222 16.58 0.61 27.63
N SER A 223 16.07 -0.39 28.37
CA SER A 223 15.92 -0.31 29.82
C SER A 223 17.26 -0.17 30.52
N GLU A 224 18.28 -0.95 30.12
CA GLU A 224 19.62 -0.86 30.67
C GLU A 224 20.28 0.48 30.37
N ALA A 225 20.17 0.98 29.13
CA ALA A 225 20.65 2.31 28.75
C ALA A 225 19.98 3.42 29.58
N THR A 226 18.68 3.28 29.84
CA THR A 226 17.93 4.22 30.69
C THR A 226 18.44 4.18 32.14
N LYS A 227 18.67 2.97 32.70
CA LYS A 227 19.24 2.81 34.05
C LYS A 227 20.65 3.41 34.15
N VAL A 228 21.53 3.14 33.18
CA VAL A 228 22.88 3.70 33.13
C VAL A 228 22.84 5.21 33.05
N LYS A 229 21.97 5.79 32.20
CA LYS A 229 21.79 7.24 32.09
C LYS A 229 21.28 7.86 33.40
N ALA A 230 20.34 7.20 34.07
CA ALA A 230 19.85 7.65 35.38
C ALA A 230 20.95 7.61 36.46
N LEU A 231 21.75 6.53 36.51
CA LEU A 231 22.87 6.41 37.44
C LEU A 231 23.95 7.47 37.18
N MET A 232 24.33 7.71 35.92
CA MET A 232 25.25 8.78 35.53
C MET A 232 24.75 10.16 35.96
N THR A 233 23.45 10.42 35.79
CA THR A 233 22.82 11.67 36.21
C THR A 233 22.84 11.81 37.73
N ALA A 234 22.47 10.76 38.46
CA ALA A 234 22.48 10.74 39.93
C ALA A 234 23.89 10.96 40.48
N ALA A 235 24.92 10.32 39.91
CA ALA A 235 26.31 10.52 40.28
C ALA A 235 26.77 11.97 40.04
N THR A 236 26.36 12.58 38.93
CA THR A 236 26.67 13.99 38.62
C THR A 236 26.01 14.94 39.63
N VAL A 237 24.74 14.69 39.97
CA VAL A 237 24.00 15.47 40.99
C VAL A 237 24.65 15.30 42.36
N GLN A 238 25.00 14.07 42.77
CA GLN A 238 25.70 13.81 44.04
C GLN A 238 27.06 14.51 44.11
N ALA A 239 27.85 14.48 43.03
CA ALA A 239 29.13 15.19 42.98
C ALA A 239 28.94 16.72 43.11
N SER A 240 27.90 17.28 42.48
CA SER A 240 27.56 18.70 42.61
C SER A 240 27.11 19.07 44.03
N ALA A 241 26.29 18.23 44.68
CA ALA A 241 25.82 18.43 46.04
C ALA A 241 26.96 18.31 47.06
N ALA A 242 27.88 17.35 46.89
CA ALA A 242 29.07 17.21 47.72
C ALA A 242 29.96 18.46 47.64
N ARG A 243 30.07 19.09 46.47
CA ARG A 243 30.80 20.36 46.30
C ARG A 243 30.18 21.54 47.04
N LEU A 244 28.86 21.54 47.24
CA LEU A 244 28.13 22.56 48.01
C LEU A 244 28.20 22.33 49.52
N GLN A 245 28.49 21.10 49.97
CA GLN A 245 28.57 20.73 51.39
C GLN A 245 29.99 20.83 51.98
N LEU A 246 31.00 21.12 51.15
CA LEU A 246 32.33 21.45 51.67
C LEU A 246 32.23 22.76 52.48
N PRO A 247 32.72 22.80 53.73
CA PRO A 247 32.75 24.03 54.50
C PRO A 247 33.52 25.10 53.70
N ASP A 248 32.95 26.31 53.58
CA ASP A 248 33.57 27.48 52.94
C ASP A 248 34.77 27.94 53.79
N ASN A 249 35.84 27.14 53.77
CA ASN A 249 37.08 27.38 54.51
C ASN A 249 38.04 28.25 53.69
N HIS A 250 37.50 29.02 52.74
CA HIS A 250 38.26 29.95 51.93
C HIS A 250 38.75 31.07 52.86
N PRO A 251 40.07 31.21 53.09
CA PRO A 251 40.59 32.23 53.97
C PRO A 251 40.15 33.61 53.47
N ILE A 252 39.71 34.45 54.39
CA ILE A 252 39.37 35.85 54.09
C ILE A 252 40.65 36.66 54.24
N CYS A 253 40.99 37.42 53.20
CA CYS A 253 42.18 38.26 53.22
C CYS A 253 42.00 39.41 54.23
N THR A 254 42.91 39.51 55.20
CA THR A 254 42.89 40.55 56.25
C THR A 254 43.46 41.90 55.79
N ASN A 255 43.91 42.03 54.53
CA ASN A 255 44.32 43.32 53.97
C ASN A 255 43.09 44.26 53.88
N PRO A 256 43.10 45.45 54.53
CA PRO A 256 41.98 46.40 54.54
C PRO A 256 41.53 46.85 53.14
N ILE A 257 42.42 46.82 52.15
CA ILE A 257 42.16 47.26 50.77
C ILE A 257 41.62 46.09 49.92
N CYS A 258 41.76 44.84 50.38
CA CYS A 258 41.32 43.65 49.66
C CYS A 258 39.99 43.09 50.16
N GLY A 259 39.96 42.56 51.40
CA GLY A 259 38.79 41.92 52.00
C GLY A 259 38.19 40.71 51.25
N LYS A 260 38.81 40.23 50.16
CA LYS A 260 38.28 39.14 49.33
C LYS A 260 38.50 37.76 49.97
N ARG A 261 37.59 36.82 49.69
CA ARG A 261 37.70 35.40 50.09
C ARG A 261 38.63 34.62 49.14
N GLY A 262 39.23 33.54 49.64
CA GLY A 262 39.99 32.57 48.87
C GLY A 262 41.52 32.69 48.96
N HIS A 263 42.05 33.66 49.71
CA HIS A 263 43.49 33.81 49.98
C HIS A 263 43.75 34.55 51.29
N THR A 264 44.92 34.33 51.90
CA THR A 264 45.40 35.06 53.08
C THR A 264 46.12 36.36 52.68
N ILE A 265 46.38 37.25 53.64
CA ILE A 265 47.12 38.51 53.40
C ILE A 265 48.51 38.28 52.78
N GLU A 266 49.19 37.19 53.14
CA GLU A 266 50.50 36.81 52.59
C GLU A 266 50.46 36.57 51.08
N ARG A 267 49.33 36.06 50.57
CA ARG A 267 49.11 35.76 49.14
C ARG A 267 48.35 36.87 48.42
N CYS A 268 48.15 38.02 49.06
CA CYS A 268 47.42 39.14 48.47
C CYS A 268 48.32 39.97 47.55
N TRP A 269 47.85 40.22 46.33
CA TRP A 269 48.57 41.02 45.33
C TRP A 269 48.28 42.53 45.41
N LYS A 270 47.25 42.93 46.18
CA LYS A 270 46.94 44.36 46.39
C LYS A 270 48.01 45.02 47.24
N LYS A 271 48.09 46.35 47.14
CA LYS A 271 48.95 47.20 47.97
C LYS A 271 48.80 46.86 49.46
N GLY A 272 49.92 46.66 50.16
CA GLY A 272 49.96 46.25 51.56
C GLY A 272 49.75 44.74 51.80
N GLY A 273 49.72 43.91 50.75
CA GLY A 273 49.69 42.45 50.84
C GLY A 273 51.08 41.81 50.74
N GLY A 274 51.26 40.59 51.26
CA GLY A 274 52.56 39.89 51.26
C GLY A 274 53.08 39.47 49.89
N ALA A 275 52.22 39.51 48.85
CA ALA A 275 52.57 39.23 47.48
C ALA A 275 52.30 40.44 46.56
N GLU A 276 52.34 41.66 47.11
CA GLU A 276 52.13 42.89 46.36
C GLU A 276 52.90 42.90 45.03
N GLY A 277 52.19 43.22 43.93
CA GLY A 277 52.78 43.31 42.59
C GLY A 277 53.07 41.98 41.87
N LYS A 278 52.90 40.82 42.52
CA LYS A 278 53.15 39.49 41.94
C LYS A 278 51.92 38.85 41.28
N GLY A 279 50.88 39.63 41.01
CA GLY A 279 49.63 39.15 40.44
C GLY A 279 49.70 38.92 38.92
N PRO A 280 48.80 38.08 38.36
CA PRO A 280 48.65 37.91 36.92
C PRO A 280 48.40 39.26 36.26
N SER A 281 49.08 39.54 35.15
CA SER A 281 48.98 40.80 34.41
C SER A 281 47.57 41.15 33.92
N MET A 282 46.64 40.19 33.91
CA MET A 282 45.24 40.41 33.51
C MET A 282 44.33 41.03 34.59
N LEU A 283 44.75 41.12 35.85
CA LEU A 283 43.92 41.62 36.97
C LEU A 283 44.24 43.06 37.41
N SER A 284 45.23 43.72 36.79
CA SER A 284 45.63 45.09 37.13
C SER A 284 44.80 46.18 36.43
N ALA A 285 43.91 45.82 35.51
CA ALA A 285 43.05 46.75 34.79
C ALA A 285 41.67 46.86 35.44
N GLY A 286 41.55 47.76 36.42
CA GLY A 286 40.26 48.21 36.92
C GLY A 286 40.23 48.30 38.43
N PHE A 287 40.62 49.45 38.96
CA PHE A 287 39.99 50.12 40.10
C PHE A 287 40.77 51.42 40.37
N ASP A 288 40.48 52.45 39.58
CA ASP A 288 40.64 53.83 40.03
C ASP A 288 39.24 54.46 40.06
N LYS A 289 38.72 54.68 41.28
CA LYS A 289 37.49 55.45 41.52
C LYS A 289 37.43 55.89 42.97
N THR A 290 38.06 57.02 43.22
CA THR A 290 37.86 57.94 44.36
C THR A 290 38.34 59.30 43.84
N LEU A 291 37.63 60.42 43.83
CA LEU A 291 36.37 60.88 44.39
C LEU A 291 35.91 62.04 43.49
N GLY A 292 34.60 62.12 43.22
CA GLY A 292 34.00 63.24 42.52
C GLY A 292 32.49 63.08 42.50
N LEU A 293 31.84 63.43 43.62
CA LEU A 293 30.40 63.65 43.68
C LEU A 293 30.15 65.15 43.60
N PRO A 294 29.25 65.62 42.73
CA PRO A 294 28.40 66.75 43.02
C PRO A 294 27.00 66.27 43.44
N ASP A 295 26.62 66.77 44.61
CA ASP A 295 25.39 67.49 44.97
C ASP A 295 23.96 66.97 44.64
N GLU A 296 23.10 67.28 45.61
CA GLU A 296 21.62 67.32 45.62
C GLU A 296 20.85 65.99 45.62
N THR A 297 19.83 65.72 46.45
CA THR A 297 18.99 66.52 47.35
C THR A 297 18.12 65.56 48.18
N LEU A 298 17.69 65.95 49.39
CA LEU A 298 16.49 65.56 50.19
C LEU A 298 16.59 66.41 51.48
N HIS A 299 15.66 67.20 52.01
CA HIS A 299 14.22 67.45 51.88
C HIS A 299 13.96 68.78 52.63
N ALA A 300 12.95 69.58 52.24
CA ALA A 300 11.92 70.10 53.15
C ALA A 300 11.06 71.19 52.48
N SER A 301 9.74 70.97 52.52
CA SER A 301 8.62 71.91 52.36
C SER A 301 8.36 72.52 50.97
#